data_AF-A0A7S4EUK4-F1
#
_entry.id   AF-A0A7S4EUK4-F1
#
_cell.length_a   1.000
_cell.length_b   1.000
_cell.length_c   1.000
_cell.angle_alpha   90.00
_cell.angle_beta   90.00
_cell.angle_gamma   90.00
#
_symmetry.space_group_name_H-M   'P 1'
#
loop_
_entity.id
_entity.type
_entity.pdbx_description
1 polymer ?
#
loop_
_entity_poly.entity_id
_entity_poly.type
_entity_poly.pdbx_seq_one_letter_code
_entity_poly.pdbx_strand_id
1 'polypeptide(L)'
;STRGVLALFTDFQQSGVLIIVRPRGSQLADDAKSAAQAHALGALLSLSLDTADTWADAFDKLSRAVPSIIAAAKGPVVALAQTPHAVQQLHEKAPVLLQLPVLSVPHHKTDGQWRESQLLGAAWQRAAVELALQRFEELGPWWRSQLQLARYANLPIGLLSSA
;
A
#
# COMPACT_ATOMS: atom_id res chain seq x y z
N SER A 1 -0.87 -14.09 -10.58
CA SER A 1 -0.12 -14.56 -9.40
C SER A 1 -0.96 -14.36 -8.15
N THR A 2 -1.12 -15.40 -7.32
CA THR A 2 -1.88 -15.38 -6.05
C THR A 2 -1.05 -14.94 -4.85
N ARG A 3 0.20 -14.54 -5.07
CA ARG A 3 1.10 -14.03 -4.02
C ARG A 3 1.22 -12.53 -4.11
N GLY A 4 1.15 -11.86 -2.98
CA GLY A 4 1.16 -10.41 -2.94
C GLY A 4 1.07 -9.84 -1.54
N VAL A 5 1.21 -8.52 -1.49
CA VAL A 5 0.85 -7.72 -0.33
C VAL A 5 0.05 -6.52 -0.84
N LEU A 6 -1.06 -6.24 -0.17
CA LEU A 6 -1.78 -4.98 -0.28
C LEU A 6 -1.55 -4.25 1.05
N ALA A 7 -1.06 -3.02 0.97
CA ALA A 7 -0.82 -2.20 2.16
C ALA A 7 -1.68 -0.96 2.10
N LEU A 8 -2.37 -0.67 3.20
CA LEU A 8 -3.16 0.54 3.40
C LEU A 8 -2.64 1.23 4.64
N PHE A 9 -2.11 2.44 4.48
CA PHE A 9 -1.62 3.25 5.58
C PHE A 9 -2.43 4.55 5.67
N THR A 10 -2.63 5.00 6.90
CA THR A 10 -3.35 6.23 7.23
C THR A 10 -2.47 7.07 8.15
N ASP A 11 -1.94 8.16 7.61
CA ASP A 11 -1.01 9.03 8.32
C ASP A 11 -1.69 9.72 9.52
N PHE A 12 -2.88 10.28 9.30
CA PHE A 12 -3.62 11.02 10.32
C PHE A 12 -4.15 10.16 11.48
N GLN A 13 -4.31 8.85 11.25
CA GLN A 13 -4.71 7.88 12.27
C GLN A 13 -3.50 7.12 12.84
N GLN A 14 -2.31 7.34 12.29
CA GLN A 14 -1.10 6.58 12.60
C GLN A 14 -1.38 5.08 12.62
N SER A 15 -2.07 4.58 11.58
CA SER A 15 -2.47 3.18 11.50
C SER A 15 -2.21 2.58 10.12
N GLY A 16 -1.92 1.29 10.08
CA GLY A 16 -1.65 0.56 8.86
C GLY A 16 -2.23 -0.84 8.89
N VAL A 17 -2.72 -1.28 7.74
CA VAL A 17 -3.18 -2.65 7.50
C VAL A 17 -2.36 -3.23 6.37
N LEU A 18 -1.67 -4.32 6.66
CA LEU A 18 -0.95 -5.14 5.70
C LEU A 18 -1.77 -6.39 5.43
N ILE A 19 -2.17 -6.61 4.18
CA ILE A 19 -2.92 -7.78 3.75
C ILE A 19 -2.02 -8.65 2.88
N ILE A 20 -1.59 -9.78 3.41
CA ILE A 20 -0.82 -10.77 2.65
C ILE A 20 -1.79 -11.60 1.82
N VAL A 21 -1.67 -11.48 0.49
CA VAL A 21 -2.40 -12.30 -0.47
C VAL A 21 -1.60 -13.56 -0.71
N ARG A 22 -2.14 -14.72 -0.33
CA ARG A 22 -1.44 -15.99 -0.35
C ARG A 22 -2.35 -17.10 -0.86
N PRO A 23 -1.79 -18.20 -1.42
CA PRO A 23 -2.60 -19.33 -1.84
C PRO A 23 -3.40 -19.92 -0.67
N ARG A 24 -4.65 -20.32 -0.95
CA ARG A 24 -5.52 -20.98 0.03
C ARG A 24 -4.82 -22.20 0.65
N GLY A 25 -4.93 -22.35 1.97
CA GLY A 25 -4.31 -23.44 2.71
C GLY A 25 -2.82 -23.27 3.02
N SER A 26 -2.15 -22.24 2.49
CA SER A 26 -0.86 -21.82 3.04
C SER A 26 -1.05 -21.29 4.46
N GLN A 27 0.01 -21.25 5.29
CA GLN A 27 0.01 -20.59 6.60
C GLN A 27 0.69 -19.21 6.52
N LEU A 28 0.32 -18.32 7.44
CA LEU A 28 0.99 -17.04 7.60
C LEU A 28 2.32 -17.32 8.28
N ALA A 29 3.42 -16.96 7.64
CA ALA A 29 4.74 -17.17 8.19
C ALA A 29 4.89 -16.32 9.47
N ASP A 30 5.35 -16.93 10.56
CA ASP A 30 5.58 -16.19 11.81
C ASP A 30 6.63 -15.09 11.62
N ASP A 31 7.63 -15.33 10.78
CA ASP A 31 8.64 -14.33 10.39
C ASP A 31 8.02 -13.08 9.75
N ALA A 32 6.88 -13.18 9.06
CA ALA A 32 6.20 -12.03 8.47
C ALA A 32 5.51 -11.18 9.54
N LYS A 33 4.93 -11.82 10.57
CA LYS A 33 4.39 -11.12 11.75
C LYS A 33 5.51 -10.43 12.52
N SER A 34 6.60 -11.16 12.78
CA SER A 34 7.77 -10.61 13.47
C SER A 34 8.38 -9.44 12.70
N ALA A 35 8.45 -9.52 11.37
CA ALA A 35 8.94 -8.40 10.55
C ALA A 35 8.06 -7.15 10.67
N ALA A 36 6.73 -7.30 10.65
CA ALA A 36 5.81 -6.17 10.85
C ALA A 36 5.96 -5.54 12.24
N GLN A 37 6.12 -6.36 13.28
CA GLN A 37 6.24 -5.91 14.68
C GLN A 37 7.61 -5.30 14.99
N ALA A 38 8.69 -5.84 14.41
CA ALA A 38 10.05 -5.39 14.65
C ALA A 38 10.45 -4.17 13.81
N HIS A 39 9.65 -3.79 12.80
CA HIS A 39 9.94 -2.64 11.97
C HIS A 39 9.87 -1.34 12.80
N ALA A 40 10.75 -0.38 12.51
CA ALA A 40 10.77 0.91 13.21
C ALA A 40 9.41 1.64 13.15
N LEU A 41 8.70 1.48 12.02
CA LEU A 41 7.32 1.97 11.84
C LEU A 41 6.31 1.37 12.83
N GLY A 42 6.53 0.17 13.37
CA GLY A 42 5.65 -0.42 14.38
C GLY A 42 5.63 0.36 15.70
N ALA A 43 6.64 1.18 15.97
CA ALA A 43 6.64 2.12 17.09
C ALA A 43 5.87 3.42 16.79
N LEU A 44 5.66 3.73 15.50
CA LEU A 44 5.02 4.96 15.03
C LEU A 44 3.58 4.75 14.56
N LEU A 45 3.25 3.51 14.16
CA LEU A 45 1.97 3.13 13.58
C LEU A 45 1.37 1.93 14.31
N SER A 46 0.07 1.97 14.53
CA SER A 46 -0.71 0.77 14.86
C SER A 46 -0.83 -0.11 13.62
N LEU A 47 0.05 -1.10 13.50
CA LEU A 47 0.10 -2.02 12.36
C LEU A 47 -0.67 -3.30 12.66
N SER A 48 -1.56 -3.67 11.74
CA SER A 48 -2.25 -4.95 11.74
C SER A 48 -1.84 -5.76 10.51
N LEU A 49 -1.69 -7.06 10.70
CA LEU A 49 -1.39 -8.01 9.63
C LEU A 49 -2.59 -8.93 9.43
N ASP A 50 -3.13 -8.91 8.23
CA ASP A 50 -4.28 -9.70 7.81
C ASP A 50 -3.91 -10.55 6.58
N THR A 51 -4.73 -11.53 6.25
CA THR A 51 -4.49 -12.43 5.12
C THR A 51 -5.68 -12.54 4.20
N ALA A 52 -5.43 -12.77 2.92
CA ALA A 52 -6.44 -12.98 1.90
C ALA A 52 -6.02 -14.16 1.00
N ASP A 53 -6.99 -14.97 0.59
CA ASP A 53 -6.76 -16.11 -0.32
C ASP A 53 -6.66 -15.65 -1.78
N THR A 54 -7.34 -14.53 -2.10
CA THR A 54 -7.33 -13.92 -3.43
C THR A 54 -7.13 -12.41 -3.37
N TRP A 55 -6.75 -11.82 -4.50
CA TRP A 55 -6.70 -10.36 -4.63
C TRP A 55 -8.09 -9.72 -4.53
N ALA A 56 -9.15 -10.42 -4.97
CA ALA A 56 -10.52 -9.95 -4.82
C ALA A 56 -10.87 -9.79 -3.33
N ASP A 57 -10.56 -10.80 -2.50
CA ASP A 57 -10.81 -10.72 -1.05
C ASP A 57 -10.02 -9.57 -0.40
N ALA A 58 -8.79 -9.32 -0.87
CA ALA A 58 -7.97 -8.20 -0.40
C ALA A 58 -8.59 -6.84 -0.78
N PHE A 59 -9.11 -6.69 -2.00
CA PHE A 59 -9.80 -5.48 -2.43
C PHE A 59 -11.16 -5.31 -1.77
N ASP A 60 -11.85 -6.39 -1.40
CA ASP A 60 -13.08 -6.32 -0.60
C ASP A 60 -12.79 -5.81 0.82
N LYS A 61 -11.67 -6.23 1.42
CA LYS A 61 -11.19 -5.69 2.70
C LYS A 61 -10.87 -4.21 2.59
N LEU A 62 -10.20 -3.79 1.52
CA LEU A 62 -9.97 -2.37 1.22
C LEU A 62 -11.30 -1.59 1.08
N SER A 63 -12.26 -2.16 0.37
CA SER A 63 -13.58 -1.55 0.13
C SER A 63 -14.40 -1.33 1.40
N ARG A 64 -14.17 -2.15 2.43
CA ARG A 64 -14.75 -1.95 3.76
C ARG A 64 -14.00 -0.90 4.59
N ALA A 65 -12.68 -0.83 4.46
CA ALA A 65 -11.84 0.08 5.25
C ALA A 65 -11.92 1.54 4.79
N VAL A 66 -11.91 1.78 3.47
CA VAL A 66 -11.82 3.14 2.89
C VAL A 66 -12.97 4.06 3.35
N PRO A 67 -14.25 3.66 3.34
CA PRO A 67 -15.33 4.54 3.81
C PRO A 67 -15.16 4.96 5.27
N SER A 68 -14.71 4.05 6.14
CA SER A 68 -14.44 4.37 7.56
C SER A 68 -13.27 5.36 7.71
N ILE A 69 -12.24 5.26 6.86
CA ILE A 69 -11.11 6.19 6.84
C ILE A 69 -11.58 7.58 6.40
N ILE A 70 -12.37 7.67 5.33
CA ILE A 70 -12.95 8.95 4.85
C ILE A 70 -13.80 9.58 5.95
N ALA A 71 -14.68 8.81 6.59
CA ALA A 71 -15.57 9.32 7.63
C ALA A 71 -14.82 9.80 8.88
N ALA A 72 -13.69 9.19 9.21
CA ALA A 72 -12.86 9.58 10.34
C ALA A 72 -11.94 10.77 10.04
N ALA A 73 -11.71 11.10 8.77
CA ALA A 73 -10.87 12.22 8.40
C ALA A 73 -11.56 13.56 8.70
N LYS A 74 -10.82 14.51 9.27
CA LYS A 74 -11.30 15.87 9.55
C LYS A 74 -11.18 16.82 8.35
N GLY A 75 -11.07 16.28 7.14
CA GLY A 75 -10.83 17.04 5.91
C GLY A 75 -10.68 16.16 4.67
N PRO A 76 -10.33 16.76 3.51
CA PRO A 76 -10.16 16.03 2.26
C PRO A 76 -9.07 14.96 2.38
N VAL A 77 -9.38 13.76 1.91
CA VAL A 77 -8.44 12.62 1.86
C VAL A 77 -7.98 12.43 0.42
N VAL A 78 -6.68 12.27 0.23
CA VAL A 78 -6.06 11.93 -1.06
C VAL A 78 -5.38 10.58 -0.90
N ALA A 79 -5.62 9.67 -1.85
CA ALA A 79 -4.96 8.38 -1.88
C ALA A 79 -3.66 8.48 -2.69
N LEU A 80 -2.54 8.09 -2.07
CA LEU A 80 -1.27 7.91 -2.77
C LEU A 80 -1.13 6.43 -3.14
N ALA A 81 -1.18 6.13 -4.44
CA ALA A 81 -1.17 4.77 -4.94
C ALA A 81 0.20 4.42 -5.52
N GLN A 82 0.97 3.61 -4.81
CA GLN A 82 2.24 3.05 -5.29
C GLN A 82 2.02 1.62 -5.80
N THR A 83 1.73 1.50 -7.09
CA THR A 83 1.33 0.23 -7.71
C THR A 83 1.79 0.16 -9.16
N PRO A 84 2.03 -1.04 -9.72
CA PRO A 84 2.27 -1.21 -11.15
C PRO A 84 1.06 -0.91 -12.03
N HIS A 85 -0.13 -0.82 -11.45
CA HIS A 85 -1.35 -0.54 -12.20
C HIS A 85 -1.52 0.96 -12.46
N ALA A 86 -1.93 1.31 -13.68
CA ALA A 86 -2.40 2.67 -13.95
C ALA A 86 -3.64 2.98 -13.08
N VAL A 87 -3.88 4.26 -12.78
CA VAL A 87 -5.01 4.69 -11.92
C VAL A 87 -6.36 4.14 -12.42
N GLN A 88 -6.59 4.14 -13.73
CA GLN A 88 -7.81 3.56 -14.31
C GLN A 88 -7.96 2.06 -14.01
N GLN A 89 -6.89 1.28 -14.18
CA GLN A 89 -6.88 -0.15 -13.85
C GLN A 89 -7.06 -0.40 -12.34
N LEU A 90 -6.53 0.52 -11.52
CA LEU A 90 -6.72 0.46 -10.08
C LEU A 90 -8.18 0.71 -9.69
N HIS A 91 -8.86 1.65 -10.34
CA HIS A 91 -10.30 1.89 -10.14
C HIS A 91 -11.16 0.69 -10.57
N GLU A 92 -10.80 -0.01 -11.64
CA GLU A 92 -11.50 -1.24 -12.03
C GLU A 92 -11.36 -2.35 -10.97
N LYS A 93 -10.19 -2.47 -10.34
CA LYS A 93 -9.90 -3.49 -9.32
C LYS A 93 -10.43 -3.13 -7.94
N ALA A 94 -10.38 -1.86 -7.58
CA ALA A 94 -10.83 -1.31 -6.31
C ALA A 94 -11.71 -0.08 -6.55
N PRO A 95 -12.98 -0.28 -6.96
CA PRO A 95 -13.90 0.82 -7.30
C PRO A 95 -14.14 1.80 -6.14
N VAL A 96 -13.93 1.37 -4.90
CA VAL A 96 -14.01 2.24 -3.72
C VAL A 96 -13.10 3.46 -3.81
N LEU A 97 -11.99 3.37 -4.54
CA LEU A 97 -11.02 4.46 -4.71
C LEU A 97 -11.55 5.58 -5.61
N LEU A 98 -12.62 5.36 -6.39
CA LEU A 98 -13.30 6.42 -7.16
C LEU A 98 -13.88 7.53 -6.28
N GLN A 99 -14.04 7.27 -4.98
CA GLN A 99 -14.52 8.24 -4.01
C GLN A 99 -13.44 9.23 -3.56
N LEU A 100 -12.18 9.02 -3.98
CA LEU A 100 -11.00 9.75 -3.54
C LEU A 100 -10.25 10.30 -4.77
N PRO A 101 -9.60 11.47 -4.69
CA PRO A 101 -8.51 11.80 -5.58
C PRO A 101 -7.37 10.79 -5.38
N VAL A 102 -6.97 10.09 -6.45
CA VAL A 102 -5.86 9.12 -6.43
C VAL A 102 -4.67 9.69 -7.19
N LEU A 103 -3.52 9.80 -6.52
CA LEU A 103 -2.25 10.18 -7.14
C LEU A 103 -1.39 8.94 -7.33
N SER A 104 -0.88 8.75 -8.55
CA SER A 104 0.05 7.67 -8.86
C SER A 104 1.44 8.01 -8.34
N VAL A 105 1.98 7.15 -7.49
CA VAL A 105 3.36 7.24 -6.99
C VAL A 105 4.22 6.27 -7.81
N PRO A 106 5.41 6.70 -8.29
CA PRO A 106 6.34 5.80 -8.94
C PRO A 106 6.64 4.57 -8.07
N HIS A 107 6.48 3.38 -8.65
CA HIS A 107 6.88 2.12 -8.05
C HIS A 107 8.15 1.63 -8.75
N HIS A 108 8.96 0.82 -8.06
CA HIS A 108 10.16 0.29 -8.68
C HIS A 108 9.79 -0.95 -9.51
N LYS A 109 10.37 -1.12 -10.70
CA LYS A 109 10.05 -2.27 -11.59
C LYS A 109 10.41 -3.63 -10.98
N THR A 110 11.29 -3.64 -9.97
CA THR A 110 11.68 -4.86 -9.24
C THR A 110 10.77 -5.17 -8.06
N ASP A 111 9.80 -4.29 -7.74
CA ASP A 111 8.86 -4.52 -6.64
C ASP A 111 8.00 -5.75 -6.96
N GLY A 112 8.11 -6.77 -6.11
CA GLY A 112 7.40 -8.03 -6.31
C GLY A 112 8.16 -9.10 -7.09
N GLN A 113 9.45 -8.92 -7.43
CA GLN A 113 10.27 -10.01 -8.00
C GLN A 113 10.30 -11.27 -7.11
N TRP A 114 10.15 -11.10 -5.79
CA TRP A 114 10.00 -12.20 -4.83
C TRP A 114 8.77 -13.08 -5.07
N ARG A 115 7.76 -12.60 -5.82
CA ARG A 115 6.51 -13.35 -6.09
C ARG A 115 6.74 -14.59 -6.94
N GLU A 116 7.74 -14.54 -7.82
CA GLU A 116 8.03 -15.60 -8.80
C GLU A 116 9.07 -16.61 -8.29
N SER A 117 9.83 -16.25 -7.26
CA SER A 117 10.84 -17.13 -6.70
C SER A 117 10.22 -18.25 -5.85
N GLN A 118 10.12 -19.45 -6.43
CA GLN A 118 9.71 -20.66 -5.72
C GLN A 118 10.72 -21.07 -4.63
N LEU A 119 11.98 -20.64 -4.76
CA LEU A 119 13.06 -20.91 -3.81
C LEU A 119 12.83 -20.28 -2.44
N LEU A 120 12.00 -19.23 -2.36
CA LEU A 120 11.74 -18.52 -1.11
C LEU A 120 10.74 -19.22 -0.18
N GLY A 121 10.05 -20.29 -0.60
CA GLY A 121 9.13 -21.03 0.28
C GLY A 121 8.07 -20.11 0.93
N ALA A 122 8.14 -19.91 2.25
CA ALA A 122 7.31 -18.95 3.00
C ALA A 122 8.01 -17.61 3.27
N ALA A 123 9.33 -17.50 3.07
CA ALA A 123 10.14 -16.31 3.34
C ALA A 123 9.77 -15.10 2.47
N TRP A 124 9.11 -15.31 1.33
CA TRP A 124 8.59 -14.21 0.51
C TRP A 124 7.59 -13.33 1.27
N GLN A 125 6.85 -13.88 2.25
CA GLN A 125 5.86 -13.11 3.02
C GLN A 125 6.55 -12.03 3.85
N ARG A 126 7.69 -12.35 4.46
CA ARG A 126 8.52 -11.39 5.18
C ARG A 126 9.06 -10.31 4.23
N ALA A 127 9.65 -10.72 3.10
CA ALA A 127 10.16 -9.77 2.12
C ALA A 127 9.06 -8.84 1.56
N ALA A 128 7.84 -9.35 1.41
CA ALA A 128 6.69 -8.56 0.98
C ALA A 128 6.29 -7.51 2.03
N VAL A 129 6.27 -7.88 3.31
CA VAL A 129 5.98 -6.98 4.43
C VAL A 129 7.06 -5.90 4.55
N GLU A 130 8.34 -6.29 4.55
CA GLU A 130 9.46 -5.35 4.62
C GLU A 130 9.43 -4.36 3.45
N LEU A 131 9.17 -4.85 2.23
CA LEU A 131 9.02 -3.98 1.06
C LEU A 131 7.86 -2.99 1.21
N ALA A 132 6.68 -3.45 1.66
CA ALA A 132 5.52 -2.57 1.85
C ALA A 132 5.79 -1.46 2.88
N LEU A 133 6.50 -1.80 3.95
CA LEU A 133 6.87 -0.86 5.00
C LEU A 133 7.93 0.14 4.53
N GLN A 134 8.99 -0.33 3.87
CA GLN A 134 10.00 0.53 3.26
C GLN A 134 9.37 1.53 2.27
N ARG A 135 8.45 1.06 1.44
CA ARG A 135 7.73 1.89 0.46
C ARG A 135 6.90 2.97 1.16
N PHE A 136 6.29 2.67 2.30
CA PHE A 136 5.61 3.69 3.10
C PHE A 136 6.57 4.76 3.64
N GLU A 137 7.76 4.39 4.11
CA GLU A 137 8.76 5.36 4.60
C GLU A 137 9.20 6.33 3.50
N GLU A 138 9.29 5.85 2.25
CA GLU A 138 9.67 6.65 1.09
C GLU A 138 8.57 7.63 0.63
N LEU A 139 7.30 7.37 0.97
CA LEU A 139 6.17 8.22 0.58
C LEU A 139 6.27 9.62 1.18
N GLY A 140 6.67 9.74 2.44
CA GLY A 140 6.77 11.02 3.13
C GLY A 140 7.75 11.99 2.45
N PRO A 141 9.02 11.60 2.25
CA PRO A 141 10.00 12.37 1.49
C PRO A 141 9.54 12.66 0.05
N TRP A 142 8.99 11.67 -0.67
CA TRP A 142 8.49 11.88 -2.02
C TRP A 142 7.40 12.95 -2.08
N TRP A 143 6.41 12.86 -1.18
CA TRP A 143 5.29 13.80 -1.11
C TRP A 143 5.76 15.23 -0.84
N ARG A 144 6.71 15.43 0.08
CA ARG A 144 7.28 16.75 0.35
C ARG A 144 7.97 17.33 -0.88
N SER A 145 8.73 16.52 -1.62
CA SER A 145 9.39 16.94 -2.86
C SER A 145 8.37 17.35 -3.92
N GLN A 146 7.30 16.58 -4.11
CA GLN A 146 6.23 16.94 -5.06
C GLN A 146 5.52 18.24 -4.67
N LEU A 147 5.25 18.46 -3.38
CA LEU A 147 4.67 19.73 -2.90
C LEU A 147 5.58 20.92 -3.17
N GLN A 148 6.90 20.77 -2.99
CA GLN A 148 7.86 21.83 -3.30
C GLN A 148 7.89 22.13 -4.80
N LEU A 149 7.90 21.10 -5.65
CA LEU A 149 7.84 21.26 -7.10
C LEU A 149 6.54 21.94 -7.54
N ALA A 150 5.39 21.56 -6.96
CA ALA A 150 4.09 22.15 -7.26
C ALA A 150 4.08 23.65 -6.95
N ARG A 151 4.61 24.01 -5.78
CA ARG A 151 4.73 25.40 -5.34
C ARG A 151 5.67 26.20 -6.23
N TYR A 152 6.79 25.62 -6.64
CA TYR A 152 7.75 26.27 -7.53
C TYR A 152 7.17 26.51 -8.93
N ALA A 153 6.52 25.49 -9.51
CA ALA A 153 5.91 25.57 -10.83
C ALA A 153 4.59 26.35 -10.86
N ASN A 154 4.03 26.67 -9.68
CA ASN A 154 2.70 27.25 -9.51
C ASN A 154 1.58 26.41 -10.20
N LEU A 155 1.70 25.08 -10.09
CA LEU A 155 0.75 24.13 -10.66
C LEU A 155 0.08 23.30 -9.55
N PRO A 156 -1.21 22.95 -9.70
CA PRO A 156 -1.84 21.92 -8.89
C PRO A 156 -1.04 20.61 -8.90
N ILE A 157 -0.89 19.97 -7.74
CA ILE A 157 -0.06 18.75 -7.60
C ILE A 157 -0.50 17.59 -8.49
N GLY A 158 -1.81 17.50 -8.79
CA GLY A 158 -2.35 16.48 -9.70
C GLY A 158 -1.93 16.65 -11.16
N LEU A 159 -1.30 17.79 -11.52
CA LEU A 159 -0.78 18.06 -12.86
C LEU A 159 0.74 17.85 -12.97
N LEU A 160 1.43 17.56 -11.86
CA LEU A 160 2.87 17.28 -11.90
C LEU A 160 3.21 15.90 -12.45
N SER A 161 2.22 14.99 -12.49
CA SER A 161 2.40 13.63 -12.95
C SER A 161 2.23 13.53 -14.48
N SER A 162 3.25 13.94 -15.23
CA SER A 162 3.48 13.46 -16.60
C SER A 162 4.95 13.68 -17.02
N ALA A 163 5.81 12.75 -16.64
CA ALA A 163 7.00 12.36 -17.37
C ALA A 163 7.28 10.87 -17.11
#